data_AF-A0A6C0I6V5-F1
#
_entry.id   AF-A0A6C0I6V5-F1
#
_cell.length_a   1.000
_cell.length_b   1.000
_cell.length_c   1.000
_cell.angle_alpha   90.00
_cell.angle_beta   90.00
_cell.angle_gamma   90.00
#
_symmetry.space_group_name_H-M   'P 1'
#
loop_
_entity.id
_entity.type
_entity.pdbx_description
1 polymer ?
#
loop_
_entity_poly.entity_id
_entity_poly.type
_entity_poly.pdbx_seq_one_letter_code
_entity_poly.pdbx_strand_id
1 'polypeptide(L)'
;MKILYFVISFSKYRIYMNSIISFFNDNSKYIAIIIAVVVSLLVYIKFNNIDLNKKTTKKLIQTVTVETFDTKPVLDTEENSELMFQLPPKKDQNQNLDQDQEFNFNGAKSFCENYRGKSDELNKAAKGLTDESCKTSTCCVLVQGQNGNTCMAGDVNGPTFQKDLKGNLISMDAYYYLGKRYPHPPTLM
;
A
#
# COMPACT_ATOMS: atom_id res chain seq x y z
N MET A 1 -46.25 -9.42 -3.98
CA MET A 1 -45.07 -8.71 -4.55
C MET A 1 -43.74 -9.47 -4.41
N LYS A 2 -43.42 -10.08 -3.24
CA LYS A 2 -42.16 -10.83 -3.02
C LYS A 2 -41.95 -12.07 -3.93
N ILE A 3 -43.01 -12.82 -4.21
CA ILE A 3 -42.95 -14.05 -5.03
C ILE A 3 -42.59 -13.74 -6.49
N LEU A 4 -43.14 -12.66 -7.04
CA LEU A 4 -42.85 -12.23 -8.41
C LEU A 4 -41.38 -11.80 -8.57
N TYR A 5 -40.82 -11.12 -7.57
CA TYR A 5 -39.39 -10.75 -7.53
C TYR A 5 -38.46 -11.97 -7.49
N PHE A 6 -38.84 -12.99 -6.73
CA PHE A 6 -38.06 -14.23 -6.62
C PHE A 6 -38.04 -15.01 -7.95
N VAL A 7 -39.19 -15.13 -8.63
CA VAL A 7 -39.29 -15.79 -9.94
C VAL A 7 -38.51 -15.04 -11.02
N ILE A 8 -38.57 -13.70 -11.03
CA ILE A 8 -37.80 -12.87 -11.97
C ILE A 8 -36.28 -13.00 -11.69
N SER A 9 -35.87 -13.03 -10.43
CA SER A 9 -34.47 -13.21 -10.03
C SER A 9 -33.92 -14.58 -10.46
N PHE A 10 -34.70 -15.65 -10.26
CA PHE A 10 -34.31 -17.01 -10.64
C PHE A 10 -34.24 -17.19 -12.17
N SER A 11 -35.16 -16.58 -12.91
CA SER A 11 -35.13 -16.59 -14.38
C SER A 11 -33.92 -15.84 -14.94
N LYS A 12 -33.56 -14.69 -14.37
CA LYS A 12 -32.35 -13.93 -14.76
C LYS A 12 -31.08 -14.71 -14.46
N TYR A 13 -31.02 -15.37 -13.31
CA TYR A 13 -29.88 -16.22 -12.93
C TYR A 13 -29.69 -17.39 -13.91
N ARG A 14 -30.78 -18.03 -14.35
CA ARG A 14 -30.71 -19.10 -15.36
C ARG A 14 -30.17 -18.64 -16.71
N ILE A 15 -30.60 -17.45 -17.17
CA ILE A 15 -30.11 -16.88 -18.43
C ILE A 15 -28.61 -16.56 -18.31
N TYR A 16 -28.18 -15.97 -17.19
CA TYR A 16 -26.79 -15.63 -16.93
C TYR A 16 -25.87 -16.86 -16.87
N MET A 17 -26.31 -17.93 -16.18
CA MET A 17 -25.53 -19.18 -16.10
C MET A 17 -25.35 -19.84 -17.46
N ASN A 18 -26.34 -19.75 -18.36
CA ASN A 18 -26.22 -20.31 -19.71
C ASN A 18 -25.17 -19.55 -20.56
N SER A 19 -25.10 -18.22 -20.44
CA SER A 19 -24.08 -17.41 -21.13
C SER A 19 -22.66 -17.71 -20.65
N ILE A 20 -22.51 -18.03 -19.37
CA ILE A 20 -21.23 -18.46 -18.81
C ILE A 20 -20.83 -19.83 -19.38
N ILE A 21 -21.75 -20.78 -19.42
CA ILE A 21 -21.50 -22.13 -19.94
C ILE A 21 -21.09 -22.09 -21.42
N SER A 22 -21.72 -21.25 -22.24
CA SER A 22 -21.31 -21.09 -23.65
C SER A 22 -19.89 -20.56 -23.77
N PHE A 23 -19.51 -19.57 -22.96
CA PHE A 23 -18.13 -19.04 -22.97
C PHE A 23 -17.09 -20.12 -22.61
N PHE A 24 -17.38 -20.95 -21.61
CA PHE A 24 -16.52 -22.07 -21.22
C PHE A 24 -16.42 -23.14 -22.31
N ASN A 25 -17.51 -23.43 -23.02
CA ASN A 25 -17.48 -24.41 -24.11
C ASN A 25 -16.70 -23.90 -25.32
N ASP A 26 -16.93 -22.64 -25.71
CA ASP A 26 -16.27 -22.01 -26.87
C ASP A 26 -14.75 -21.90 -26.65
N ASN A 27 -14.33 -21.64 -25.41
CA ASN A 27 -12.92 -21.48 -25.04
C ASN A 27 -12.35 -22.67 -24.26
N SER A 28 -13.07 -23.81 -24.23
CA SER A 28 -12.74 -24.98 -23.40
C SER A 28 -11.30 -25.47 -23.59
N LYS A 29 -10.80 -25.43 -24.84
CA LYS A 29 -9.43 -25.82 -25.17
C LYS A 29 -8.38 -24.94 -24.49
N TYR A 30 -8.53 -23.61 -24.55
CA TYR A 30 -7.59 -22.68 -23.92
C TYR A 30 -7.64 -22.76 -22.40
N ILE A 31 -8.84 -22.87 -21.84
CA ILE A 31 -9.05 -23.00 -20.40
C ILE A 31 -8.42 -24.30 -19.89
N ALA A 32 -8.59 -25.42 -20.61
CA ALA A 32 -7.96 -26.68 -20.28
C ALA A 32 -6.42 -26.60 -20.31
N ILE A 33 -5.84 -25.90 -21.28
CA ILE A 33 -4.39 -25.67 -21.37
C ILE A 33 -3.89 -24.89 -20.15
N ILE A 34 -4.55 -23.77 -19.81
CA ILE A 34 -4.16 -22.94 -18.65
C ILE A 34 -4.21 -23.77 -17.36
N ILE A 35 -5.29 -24.55 -17.16
CA ILE A 35 -5.43 -25.42 -15.99
C ILE A 35 -4.31 -26.47 -15.97
N ALA A 36 -4.00 -27.09 -17.11
CA ALA A 36 -2.92 -28.09 -17.19
C ALA A 36 -1.55 -27.49 -16.86
N VAL A 37 -1.26 -26.27 -17.30
CA VAL A 37 -0.01 -25.56 -16.97
C VAL A 37 0.09 -25.28 -15.47
N VAL A 38 -0.98 -24.77 -14.85
CA VAL A 38 -1.00 -24.50 -13.41
C VAL A 38 -0.81 -25.79 -12.61
N VAL A 39 -1.53 -26.86 -12.96
CA VAL A 39 -1.39 -28.17 -12.27
C VAL A 39 0.02 -28.73 -12.43
N SER A 40 0.60 -28.65 -13.64
CA SER A 40 1.97 -29.11 -13.90
C SER A 40 3.01 -28.34 -13.09
N LEU A 41 2.85 -27.01 -12.96
CA LEU A 41 3.69 -26.17 -12.11
C LEU A 41 3.62 -26.59 -10.64
N LEU A 42 2.41 -26.84 -10.12
CA LEU A 42 2.22 -27.27 -8.74
C LEU A 42 2.87 -28.63 -8.46
N VAL A 43 2.77 -29.58 -9.39
CA VAL A 43 3.44 -30.89 -9.29
C VAL A 43 4.96 -30.73 -9.35
N TYR A 44 5.47 -29.90 -10.27
CA TYR A 44 6.90 -29.62 -10.40
C TYR A 44 7.52 -29.04 -9.12
N ILE A 45 6.83 -28.10 -8.47
CA ILE A 45 7.27 -27.51 -7.21
C ILE A 45 7.35 -28.57 -6.10
N LYS A 46 6.35 -29.47 -6.02
CA LYS A 46 6.33 -30.58 -5.06
C LYS A 46 7.47 -31.57 -5.31
N PHE A 47 7.76 -31.90 -6.56
CA PHE A 47 8.83 -32.84 -6.93
C PHE A 47 10.22 -32.30 -6.55
N ASN A 48 10.46 -31.00 -6.74
CA ASN A 48 11.74 -30.36 -6.40
C ASN A 48 11.89 -30.01 -4.91
N ASN A 49 10.97 -30.46 -4.05
CA ASN A 49 10.98 -30.17 -2.61
C ASN A 49 11.08 -28.66 -2.29
N ILE A 50 10.53 -27.82 -3.16
CA ILE A 50 10.49 -26.37 -2.95
C ILE A 50 9.36 -26.11 -1.95
N ASP A 51 9.74 -25.84 -0.71
CA ASP A 51 8.78 -25.47 0.33
C ASP A 51 8.25 -24.05 0.10
N LEU A 52 7.12 -23.95 -0.61
CA LEU A 52 6.35 -22.71 -0.79
C LEU A 52 5.82 -22.12 0.53
N ASN A 53 5.94 -22.87 1.64
CA ASN A 53 5.49 -22.49 2.96
C ASN A 53 6.65 -22.31 3.96
N LYS A 54 7.89 -22.16 3.47
CA LYS A 54 9.02 -21.84 4.35
C LYS A 54 8.79 -20.47 5.01
N LYS A 55 8.29 -20.49 6.25
CA LYS A 55 8.28 -19.30 7.10
C LYS A 55 9.72 -18.84 7.30
N THR A 56 10.05 -17.67 6.77
CA THR A 56 11.31 -16.98 7.04
C THR A 56 11.48 -16.86 8.55
N THR A 57 12.28 -17.74 9.14
CA THR A 57 12.69 -17.60 10.54
C THR A 57 13.57 -16.37 10.59
N LYS A 58 13.05 -15.32 11.24
CA LYS A 58 13.79 -14.08 11.49
C LYS A 58 15.12 -14.44 12.15
N LYS A 59 16.22 -14.25 11.43
CA LYS A 59 17.56 -14.27 12.01
C LYS A 59 17.59 -13.10 12.99
N LEU A 60 17.67 -13.39 14.28
CA LEU A 60 17.73 -12.39 15.34
C LEU A 60 18.92 -11.48 15.03
N ILE A 61 18.64 -10.24 14.65
CA ILE A 61 19.66 -9.20 14.53
C ILE A 61 20.11 -8.94 15.96
N GLN A 62 21.34 -9.33 16.25
CA GLN A 62 21.97 -9.09 17.53
C GLN A 62 22.18 -7.57 17.62
N THR A 63 21.26 -6.88 18.30
CA THR A 63 21.44 -5.48 18.68
C THR A 63 22.62 -5.45 19.64
N VAL A 64 23.78 -5.03 19.15
CA VAL A 64 24.92 -4.73 20.00
C VAL A 64 24.60 -3.42 20.69
N THR A 65 24.15 -3.52 21.95
CA THR A 65 24.01 -2.38 22.84
C THR A 65 25.41 -1.82 23.07
N VAL A 66 25.69 -0.65 22.51
CA VAL A 66 26.92 0.10 22.84
C VAL A 66 26.67 0.70 24.22
N GLU A 67 27.22 0.10 25.27
CA GLU A 67 27.18 0.71 26.60
C GLU A 67 28.11 1.92 26.61
N THR A 68 27.53 3.09 26.85
CA THR A 68 28.25 4.34 27.04
C THR A 68 28.99 4.27 28.38
N PHE A 69 30.31 4.36 28.35
CA PHE A 69 31.18 4.34 29.52
C PHE A 69 30.80 5.40 30.57
N ASP A 70 30.60 4.96 31.81
CA ASP A 70 30.42 5.80 33.00
C ASP A 70 31.58 6.79 33.14
N THR A 71 31.29 8.09 33.02
CA THR A 71 32.17 9.13 33.52
C THR A 71 31.56 9.66 34.82
N LYS A 72 32.06 9.18 35.96
CA LYS A 72 31.81 9.82 37.26
C LYS A 72 32.46 11.21 37.26
N PRO A 73 31.76 12.20 37.81
CA PRO A 73 32.41 13.04 38.80
C PRO A 73 31.64 13.10 40.12
N VAL A 74 32.43 13.39 41.13
CA VAL A 74 32.24 13.36 42.58
C VAL A 74 31.56 14.65 43.08
N LEU A 75 30.61 14.48 44.04
CA LEU A 75 30.16 15.43 45.11
C LEU A 75 29.65 16.83 44.65
N ASP A 76 28.65 17.52 45.20
CA ASP A 76 28.04 17.56 46.53
C ASP A 76 26.72 18.40 46.46
N THR A 77 25.80 18.08 47.38
CA THR A 77 24.85 18.98 48.09
C THR A 77 23.66 19.65 47.37
N GLU A 78 22.55 19.59 48.12
CA GLU A 78 21.18 20.09 47.98
C GLU A 78 21.03 21.58 47.61
N GLU A 79 20.06 21.93 46.74
CA GLU A 79 18.98 22.89 47.05
C GLU A 79 17.90 22.94 45.94
N ASN A 80 16.66 23.20 46.37
CA ASN A 80 15.49 23.42 45.53
C ASN A 80 15.58 24.75 44.76
N SER A 81 15.00 24.83 43.56
CA SER A 81 14.05 25.89 43.15
C SER A 81 13.91 25.91 41.63
N GLU A 82 12.66 26.08 41.19
CA GLU A 82 12.25 26.28 39.82
C GLU A 82 13.06 27.39 39.12
N LEU A 83 13.47 27.15 37.87
CA LEU A 83 13.72 28.23 36.94
C LEU A 83 13.33 27.82 35.53
N MET A 84 12.39 28.59 34.98
CA MET A 84 12.05 28.63 33.58
C MET A 84 13.29 28.74 32.69
N PHE A 85 13.34 27.95 31.61
CA PHE A 85 14.24 28.24 30.51
C PHE A 85 13.51 28.21 29.16
N GLN A 86 13.82 29.25 28.40
CA GLN A 86 13.13 29.79 27.24
C GLN A 86 13.37 28.94 25.98
N LEU A 87 12.36 28.85 25.09
CA LEU A 87 12.59 28.74 23.64
C LEU A 87 13.22 30.06 23.13
N PRO A 88 13.88 30.16 21.94
CA PRO A 88 14.40 29.20 20.94
C PRO A 88 15.87 29.58 20.51
N PRO A 89 16.46 29.12 19.37
CA PRO A 89 16.09 29.62 18.04
C PRO A 89 16.11 28.56 16.92
N LYS A 90 15.18 28.72 15.95
CA LYS A 90 15.42 28.32 14.57
C LYS A 90 16.73 28.95 14.09
N LYS A 91 17.58 28.15 13.45
CA LYS A 91 18.42 28.64 12.36
C LYS A 91 18.35 27.66 11.19
N ASP A 92 17.54 28.08 10.24
CA ASP A 92 17.76 27.89 8.82
C ASP A 92 19.22 28.23 8.47
N GLN A 93 19.86 27.37 7.70
CA GLN A 93 20.83 27.81 6.69
C GLN A 93 20.36 27.33 5.33
N ASN A 94 19.65 28.25 4.68
CA ASN A 94 19.72 28.63 3.27
C ASN A 94 20.78 27.87 2.45
N GLN A 95 20.30 27.05 1.51
CA GLN A 95 20.95 26.89 0.22
C GLN A 95 19.93 27.24 -0.86
N ASN A 96 20.05 28.43 -1.44
CA ASN A 96 19.63 28.65 -2.82
C ASN A 96 20.52 27.76 -3.68
N LEU A 97 19.95 26.72 -4.28
CA LEU A 97 20.38 26.18 -5.55
C LEU A 97 19.16 25.45 -6.14
N ASP A 98 18.68 25.95 -7.28
CA ASP A 98 17.83 25.21 -8.19
C ASP A 98 18.48 23.87 -8.52
N GLN A 99 17.90 22.76 -8.04
CA GLN A 99 17.91 21.45 -8.68
C GLN A 99 17.18 20.43 -7.81
N ASP A 100 15.97 20.06 -8.24
CA ASP A 100 15.48 18.68 -8.43
C ASP A 100 16.25 17.56 -7.68
N GLN A 101 16.31 17.62 -6.35
CA GLN A 101 16.87 16.54 -5.54
C GLN A 101 15.72 15.77 -4.90
N GLU A 102 15.40 14.66 -5.56
CA GLU A 102 14.54 13.57 -5.10
C GLU A 102 14.88 13.23 -3.64
N PHE A 103 14.05 13.71 -2.70
CA PHE A 103 14.16 13.40 -1.29
C PHE A 103 13.80 11.91 -1.11
N ASN A 104 14.78 11.04 -1.36
CA ASN A 104 14.61 9.60 -1.29
C ASN A 104 14.51 9.19 0.18
N PHE A 105 13.30 9.27 0.72
CA PHE A 105 12.98 8.71 2.01
C PHE A 105 13.07 7.18 1.89
N ASN A 106 14.25 6.63 2.18
CA ASN A 106 14.52 5.19 2.18
C ASN A 106 13.49 4.38 2.99
N GLY A 107 12.82 5.01 3.96
CA GLY A 107 11.71 4.41 4.72
C GLY A 107 10.47 4.11 3.88
N ALA A 108 10.10 4.96 2.92
CA ALA A 108 8.91 4.76 2.08
C ALA A 108 9.12 3.63 1.06
N LYS A 109 10.34 3.54 0.50
CA LYS A 109 10.73 2.42 -0.36
C LYS A 109 10.77 1.10 0.41
N SER A 110 11.34 1.11 1.62
CA SER A 110 11.38 -0.06 2.51
C SER A 110 9.98 -0.50 2.95
N PHE A 111 9.05 0.46 3.14
CA PHE A 111 7.65 0.18 3.41
C PHE A 111 7.01 -0.64 2.28
N CYS A 112 7.19 -0.21 1.02
CA CYS A 112 6.61 -0.90 -0.13
C CYS A 112 7.11 -2.34 -0.29
N GLU A 113 8.42 -2.56 -0.11
CA GLU A 113 9.00 -3.91 -0.24
C GLU A 113 8.46 -4.88 0.82
N ASN A 114 8.12 -4.41 2.02
CA ASN A 114 7.56 -5.24 3.09
C ASN A 114 6.19 -5.85 2.75
N TYR A 115 5.45 -5.26 1.81
CA TYR A 115 4.13 -5.73 1.39
C TYR A 115 4.10 -6.22 -0.06
N ARG A 116 5.27 -6.50 -0.65
CA ARG A 116 5.37 -7.00 -2.02
C ARG A 116 4.58 -8.31 -2.17
N GLY A 117 3.67 -8.34 -3.15
CA GLY A 117 2.78 -9.48 -3.39
C GLY A 117 1.59 -9.60 -2.44
N LYS A 118 1.39 -8.62 -1.53
CA LYS A 118 0.30 -8.61 -0.56
C LYS A 118 -0.56 -7.35 -0.66
N SER A 119 -1.22 -7.16 -1.81
CA SER A 119 -1.96 -5.95 -2.15
C SER A 119 -3.01 -5.55 -1.09
N ASP A 120 -3.70 -6.53 -0.49
CA ASP A 120 -4.69 -6.26 0.56
C ASP A 120 -4.07 -5.73 1.86
N GLU A 121 -2.95 -6.30 2.30
CA GLU A 121 -2.21 -5.84 3.48
C GLU A 121 -1.57 -4.47 3.21
N LEU A 122 -0.99 -4.29 2.03
CA LEU A 122 -0.43 -3.02 1.58
C LEU A 122 -1.48 -1.91 1.62
N ASN A 123 -2.67 -2.16 1.08
CA ASN A 123 -3.71 -1.14 1.04
C ASN A 123 -4.20 -0.74 2.43
N LYS A 124 -4.26 -1.70 3.36
CA LYS A 124 -4.58 -1.40 4.77
C LYS A 124 -3.50 -0.53 5.42
N ALA A 125 -2.23 -0.86 5.17
CA ALA A 125 -1.10 -0.10 5.70
C ALA A 125 -1.02 1.31 5.06
N ALA A 126 -1.26 1.41 3.75
CA ALA A 126 -1.29 2.66 3.01
C ALA A 126 -2.33 3.64 3.57
N LYS A 127 -3.53 3.15 3.92
CA LYS A 127 -4.58 3.96 4.55
C LYS A 127 -4.20 4.57 5.91
N GLY A 128 -3.18 4.02 6.58
CA GLY A 128 -2.65 4.56 7.83
C GLY A 128 -1.56 5.61 7.64
N LEU A 129 -1.12 5.87 6.40
CA LEU A 129 -0.11 6.88 6.10
C LEU A 129 -0.71 8.29 6.12
N THR A 130 0.13 9.27 6.50
CA THR A 130 -0.18 10.68 6.30
C THR A 130 -0.12 11.05 4.82
N ASP A 131 -0.81 12.12 4.43
CA ASP A 131 -0.86 12.60 3.04
C ASP A 131 0.55 12.82 2.44
N GLU A 132 1.48 13.34 3.24
CA GLU A 132 2.88 13.58 2.84
C GLU A 132 3.64 12.28 2.59
N SER A 133 3.52 11.31 3.50
CA SER A 133 4.12 9.98 3.36
C SER A 133 3.51 9.20 2.19
N CYS A 134 2.23 9.45 1.91
CA CYS A 134 1.54 8.83 0.79
C CYS A 134 2.07 9.35 -0.56
N LYS A 135 2.25 10.67 -0.67
CA LYS A 135 2.76 11.31 -1.88
C LYS A 135 4.23 11.01 -2.17
N THR A 136 4.99 10.46 -1.22
CA THR A 136 6.40 10.10 -1.39
C THR A 136 6.62 8.59 -1.60
N SER A 137 5.60 7.78 -1.34
CA SER A 137 5.64 6.33 -1.52
C SER A 137 5.47 5.93 -2.99
N THR A 138 6.27 4.97 -3.45
CA THR A 138 6.21 4.45 -4.82
C THR A 138 5.10 3.43 -5.05
N CYS A 139 4.50 2.90 -3.98
CA CYS A 139 3.45 1.87 -4.00
C CYS A 139 2.10 2.37 -3.45
N CYS A 140 1.99 3.66 -3.16
CA CYS A 140 0.76 4.29 -2.68
C CYS A 140 0.39 5.50 -3.55
N VAL A 141 -0.89 5.82 -3.57
CA VAL A 141 -1.46 6.99 -4.21
C VAL A 141 -2.40 7.69 -3.24
N LEU A 142 -2.37 9.01 -3.25
CA LEU A 142 -3.32 9.81 -2.47
C LEU A 142 -4.53 10.12 -3.35
N VAL A 143 -5.65 9.46 -3.09
CA VAL A 143 -6.90 9.66 -3.83
C VAL A 143 -7.66 10.84 -3.23
N GLN A 144 -8.03 11.81 -4.05
CA GLN A 144 -8.84 12.95 -3.66
C GLN A 144 -10.28 12.73 -4.12
N GLY A 145 -11.21 12.65 -3.18
CA GLY A 145 -12.64 12.51 -3.44
C GLY A 145 -13.47 13.50 -2.64
N GLN A 146 -14.79 13.45 -2.84
CA GLN A 146 -15.75 14.36 -2.19
C GLN A 146 -15.74 14.28 -0.65
N ASN A 147 -15.30 13.14 -0.10
CA ASN A 147 -15.24 12.87 1.34
C ASN A 147 -13.83 13.05 1.93
N GLY A 148 -12.92 13.71 1.20
CA GLY A 148 -11.56 13.98 1.64
C GLY A 148 -10.51 13.16 0.90
N ASN A 149 -9.26 13.31 1.34
CA ASN A 149 -8.12 12.59 0.79
C ASN A 149 -7.99 11.22 1.47
N THR A 150 -7.68 10.18 0.70
CA THR A 150 -7.43 8.85 1.24
C THR A 150 -6.24 8.22 0.55
N CYS A 151 -5.26 7.81 1.33
CA CYS A 151 -4.11 7.07 0.82
C CYS A 151 -4.50 5.62 0.54
N MET A 152 -4.14 5.10 -0.63
CA MET A 152 -4.44 3.74 -1.06
C MET A 152 -3.25 3.13 -1.77
N ALA A 153 -3.18 1.79 -1.79
CA ALA A 153 -2.21 1.10 -2.63
C ALA A 153 -2.45 1.43 -4.10
N GLY A 154 -1.39 1.73 -4.85
CA GLY A 154 -1.49 2.11 -6.26
C GLY A 154 -0.15 2.51 -6.86
N ASP A 155 -0.19 2.83 -8.14
CA ASP A 155 0.97 3.27 -8.91
C ASP A 155 0.60 4.46 -9.82
N VAL A 156 1.45 4.75 -10.80
CA VAL A 156 1.23 5.83 -11.78
C VAL A 156 -0.13 5.75 -12.49
N ASN A 157 -0.68 4.54 -12.65
CA ASN A 157 -1.99 4.30 -13.29
C ASN A 157 -3.17 4.50 -12.33
N GLY A 158 -2.91 4.79 -11.05
CA GLY A 158 -3.93 5.05 -10.04
C GLY A 158 -4.02 3.96 -8.97
N PRO A 159 -5.08 3.99 -8.15
CA PRO A 159 -5.25 3.06 -7.04
C PRO A 159 -5.56 1.64 -7.53
N THR A 160 -4.88 0.64 -6.93
CA THR A 160 -5.12 -0.79 -7.20
C THR A 160 -6.56 -1.19 -6.85
N PHE A 161 -7.15 -0.55 -5.85
CA PHE A 161 -8.50 -0.82 -5.38
C PHE A 161 -9.43 0.36 -5.70
N GLN A 162 -10.45 0.10 -6.50
CA GLN A 162 -11.47 1.10 -6.88
C GLN A 162 -12.69 1.09 -5.95
N LYS A 163 -12.65 0.28 -4.88
CA LYS A 163 -13.75 0.17 -3.90
C LYS A 163 -13.25 0.46 -2.49
N ASP A 164 -14.08 1.14 -1.72
CA ASP A 164 -13.85 1.37 -0.29
C ASP A 164 -14.06 0.08 0.54
N LEU A 165 -13.84 0.15 1.85
CA LEU A 165 -14.06 -0.98 2.76
C LEU A 165 -15.53 -1.42 2.87
N LYS A 166 -16.47 -0.59 2.39
CA LYS A 166 -17.92 -0.81 2.42
C LYS A 166 -18.44 -1.32 1.07
N GLY A 167 -17.56 -1.52 0.08
CA GLY A 167 -17.90 -1.97 -1.26
C GLY A 167 -18.41 -0.87 -2.20
N ASN A 168 -18.40 0.40 -1.77
CA ASN A 168 -18.75 1.53 -2.63
C ASN A 168 -17.61 1.84 -3.58
N LEU A 169 -17.94 2.26 -4.80
CA LEU A 169 -16.95 2.79 -5.73
C LEU A 169 -16.35 4.07 -5.15
N ILE A 170 -15.04 4.18 -5.18
CA ILE A 170 -14.35 5.39 -4.75
C ILE A 170 -14.60 6.44 -5.83
N SER A 171 -15.41 7.45 -5.50
CA SER A 171 -15.56 8.64 -6.35
C SER A 171 -14.27 9.45 -6.25
N MET A 172 -13.40 9.30 -7.26
CA MET A 172 -12.14 10.04 -7.35
C MET A 172 -12.23 11.07 -8.48
N ASP A 173 -11.96 12.33 -8.16
CA ASP A 173 -11.81 13.40 -9.15
C ASP A 173 -10.36 13.51 -9.63
N ALA A 174 -9.42 13.21 -8.72
CA ALA A 174 -7.99 13.14 -9.01
C ALA A 174 -7.26 12.24 -8.00
N TYR A 175 -6.04 11.82 -8.34
CA TYR A 175 -5.11 11.18 -7.40
C TYR A 175 -3.72 11.79 -7.54
N TYR A 176 -2.91 11.67 -6.48
CA TYR A 176 -1.50 12.08 -6.48
C TYR A 176 -0.59 10.87 -6.36
N TYR A 177 0.39 10.79 -7.25
CA TYR A 177 1.47 9.80 -7.25
C TYR A 177 2.81 10.52 -7.32
N LEU A 178 3.69 10.31 -6.33
CA LEU A 178 5.00 10.97 -6.27
C LEU A 178 4.91 12.51 -6.41
N GLY A 179 3.94 13.11 -5.72
CA GLY A 179 3.64 14.55 -5.79
C GLY A 179 2.95 15.02 -7.08
N LYS A 180 2.81 14.17 -8.11
CA LYS A 180 2.16 14.51 -9.37
C LYS A 180 0.67 14.19 -9.33
N ARG A 181 -0.17 15.12 -9.78
CA ARG A 181 -1.64 14.97 -9.85
C ARG A 181 -2.07 14.33 -11.17
N TYR A 182 -3.04 13.43 -11.11
CA TYR A 182 -3.67 12.78 -12.25
C TYR A 182 -5.21 12.80 -12.13
N PRO A 183 -5.96 12.95 -13.24
CA PRO A 183 -5.47 13.34 -14.57
C PRO A 183 -4.86 14.75 -14.54
N HIS A 184 -3.94 15.05 -15.47
CA HIS A 184 -3.36 16.38 -15.55
C HIS A 184 -4.45 17.43 -15.82
N PRO A 185 -4.39 18.61 -15.15
CA PRO A 185 -5.33 19.67 -15.43
C PRO A 185 -5.24 20.08 -16.91
N PRO A 186 -6.37 20.46 -17.54
CA PRO A 186 -6.34 20.95 -18.92
C PRO A 186 -5.38 22.12 -19.01
N THR A 187 -4.36 22.00 -19.85
CA THR A 187 -3.49 23.13 -20.17
C THR A 187 -4.34 24.10 -20.97
N LEU A 188 -4.69 25.25 -20.40
CA LEU A 188 -5.36 26.32 -21.14
C LEU A 188 -4.38 26.78 -22.24
N MET A 189 -4.65 26.36 -23.47
CA MET A 189 -4.00 26.88 -24.69
C MET A 189 -4.67 28.17 -25.13
#